data_AF-A0A951H1S4-F1
#
_entry.id   AF-A0A951H1S4-F1
#
_cell.length_a   1.000
_cell.length_b   1.000
_cell.length_c   1.000
_cell.angle_alpha   90.00
_cell.angle_beta   90.00
_cell.angle_gamma   90.00
#
_symmetry.space_group_name_H-M   'P 1'
#
loop_
_entity.id
_entity.type
_entity.pdbx_description
1 polymer ?
#
loop_
_entity_poly.entity_id
_entity_poly.type
_entity_poly.pdbx_seq_one_letter_code
_entity_poly.pdbx_strand_id
1 'polypeptide(L)' 'MATTEVTPGTRRLTELTLDFLASLELERGLSRNTLEAYRSDLQQFGDYIGRHGLNPLELS' A
#
# COMPACT_ATOMS: atom_id res chain seq x y z
N MET A 1 -11.08 7.14 22.92
CA MET A 1 -10.20 7.41 21.76
C MET A 1 -10.91 6.86 20.54
N ALA A 2 -11.27 7.72 19.59
CA ALA A 2 -12.10 7.35 18.45
C ALA A 2 -11.26 6.53 17.46
N THR A 3 -11.58 5.24 17.32
CA THR A 3 -11.15 4.43 16.18
C THR A 3 -11.84 5.02 14.97
N THR A 4 -11.08 5.71 14.12
CA THR A 4 -11.58 6.20 12.83
C THR A 4 -11.94 4.99 11.98
N GLU A 5 -13.22 4.65 11.95
CA GLU A 5 -13.77 3.76 10.93
C GLU A 5 -13.61 4.47 9.58
N VAL A 6 -12.51 4.19 8.89
CA VAL A 6 -12.32 4.62 7.50
C VAL A 6 -13.33 3.86 6.67
N THR A 7 -14.38 4.56 6.22
CA THR A 7 -15.37 4.03 5.29
C THR A 7 -14.64 3.35 4.12
N PRO A 8 -14.90 2.05 3.81
CA PRO A 8 -14.13 1.26 2.84
C PRO A 8 -14.44 1.61 1.37
N GLY A 9 -14.94 2.82 1.10
CA GLY A 9 -15.22 3.31 -0.24
C GLY A 9 -13.98 3.98 -0.83
N THR A 10 -13.21 3.21 -1.60
CA THR A 10 -12.09 3.69 -2.44
C THR A 10 -10.90 4.24 -1.67
N ARG A 11 -10.26 3.39 -0.85
CA ARG A 11 -8.94 3.71 -0.30
C ARG A 11 -7.91 3.78 -1.43
N ARG A 12 -7.08 4.84 -1.46
CA ARG A 12 -6.05 4.97 -2.50
C ARG A 12 -4.99 3.89 -2.31
N LEU A 13 -4.46 3.35 -3.41
CA LEU A 13 -3.37 2.37 -3.37
C LEU A 13 -2.19 2.85 -2.51
N THR A 14 -1.85 4.14 -2.56
CA THR A 14 -0.81 4.74 -1.73
C THR A 14 -1.07 4.59 -0.23
N GLU A 15 -2.32 4.76 0.22
CA GLU A 15 -2.68 4.61 1.63
C GLU A 15 -2.59 3.15 2.07
N LEU A 16 -3.06 2.23 1.23
CA LEU A 16 -2.94 0.79 1.48
C LEU A 16 -1.47 0.34 1.55
N THR A 17 -0.62 0.88 0.67
CA THR A 17 0.82 0.63 0.69
C THR A 17 1.45 1.11 2.00
N LEU A 18 1.09 2.30 2.49
CA LEU A 18 1.64 2.82 3.75
C LEU A 18 1.24 1.95 4.95
N ASP A 19 -0.04 1.54 5.03
CA ASP A 19 -0.51 0.65 6.09
C ASP A 19 0.17 -0.72 6.04
N PHE A 20 0.35 -1.29 4.84
CA PHE A 20 1.06 -2.55 4.64
C PHE A 20 2.53 -2.48 5.03
N LEU A 21 3.23 -1.40 4.69
CA LEU A 21 4.64 -1.23 5.09
C LEU A 21 4.77 -1.06 6.60
N ALA A 22 3.84 -0.35 7.24
CA ALA A 22 3.80 -0.22 8.69
C ALA A 22 3.58 -1.57 9.39
N SER A 23 2.72 -2.44 8.82
CA SER A 23 2.53 -3.79 9.38
C SER A 23 3.77 -4.66 9.20
N LEU A 24 4.47 -4.57 8.07
CA LEU A 24 5.74 -5.29 7.86
C LEU A 24 6.85 -4.83 8.82
N GLU A 25 6.93 -3.53 9.11
CA GLU A 25 7.87 -2.99 10.09
C GLU A 25 7.59 -3.57 11.49
N LEU A 26 6.32 -3.60 11.89
CA LEU A 26 5.91 -4.08 13.22
C LEU A 26 6.01 -5.60 13.37
N GLU A 27 5.49 -6.38 12.43
CA GLU A 27 5.35 -7.83 12.55
C GLU A 27 6.64 -8.59 12.19
N ARG A 28 7.42 -8.04 11.26
CA ARG A 28 8.59 -8.73 10.69
C ARG A 28 9.91 -8.03 10.98
N GLY A 29 9.88 -6.86 11.61
CA GLY A 29 11.08 -6.10 11.98
C GLY A 29 11.94 -5.75 10.77
N LEU A 30 11.32 -5.50 9.61
CA LEU A 30 12.07 -5.19 8.39
C LEU A 30 12.88 -3.91 8.57
N SER A 31 14.08 -3.91 7.98
CA SER A 31 14.93 -2.72 8.00
C SER A 31 14.31 -1.56 7.24
N ARG A 32 14.66 -0.33 7.62
CA ARG A 32 14.18 0.88 6.91
C ARG A 32 14.54 0.89 5.43
N ASN A 33 15.74 0.43 5.07
CA ASN A 33 16.17 0.35 3.67
C ASN A 33 15.29 -0.61 2.86
N THR A 34 14.88 -1.73 3.45
CA THR A 34 13.97 -2.70 2.80
C THR A 34 12.57 -2.09 2.61
N LEU A 35 12.06 -1.39 3.61
CA LEU A 35 10.76 -0.71 3.53
C LEU A 35 10.76 0.41 2.49
N GLU A 36 11.84 1.19 2.41
CA GLU A 36 12.02 2.22 1.38
C GLU A 36 12.06 1.63 -0.03
N ALA A 37 12.77 0.51 -0.23
CA ALA A 37 12.79 -0.22 -1.50
C ALA A 37 11.38 -0.69 -1.90
N TYR A 38 10.66 -1.36 -0.99
CA TYR A 38 9.29 -1.82 -1.25
C TYR A 38 8.31 -0.67 -1.52
N ARG A 39 8.48 0.47 -0.84
CA ARG A 39 7.68 1.67 -1.11
C ARG A 39 7.87 2.14 -2.55
N SER A 40 9.11 2.22 -3.01
CA SER A 40 9.45 2.62 -4.37
C SER A 40 8.84 1.66 -5.39
N ASP A 41 8.98 0.35 -5.16
CA ASP A 41 8.47 -0.69 -6.06
C ASP A 41 6.94 -0.64 -6.17
N LEU A 42 6.25 -0.53 -5.03
CA LEU A 42 4.78 -0.45 -5.00
C LEU A 42 4.25 0.85 -5.61
N GLN A 43 4.98 1.96 -5.48
CA GLN A 43 4.63 3.20 -6.17
C GLN A 43 4.76 3.06 -7.68
N GLN A 44 5.86 2.50 -8.18
CA GLN A 44 6.07 2.24 -9.61
C GLN A 44 5.03 1.28 -10.17
N PHE A 45 4.69 0.23 -9.42
CA PHE A 45 3.62 -0.70 -9.79
C PHE A 45 2.26 0.01 -9.89
N GLY A 46 1.93 0.86 -8.92
CA GLY A 46 0.72 1.69 -8.93
C GLY A 46 0.62 2.60 -10.16
N ASP A 47 1.74 3.25 -10.53
CA ASP A 47 1.81 4.08 -11.72
C ASP A 47 1.63 3.24 -13.00
N TYR A 48 2.24 2.05 -13.06
CA TYR A 48 2.11 1.13 -14.18
C TYR A 48 0.65 0.72 -14.40
N ILE A 49 0.01 0.14 -13.39
CA ILE A 49 -1.38 -0.34 -13.51
C ILE A 49 -2.37 0.81 -13.77
N GLY A 50 -2.13 1.99 -13.18
CA GLY A 50 -2.93 3.18 -13.42
C GLY A 50 -2.89 3.63 -14.88
N ARG A 51 -1.72 3.56 -15.53
CA ARG A 51 -1.57 3.82 -16.98
C ARG A 51 -2.26 2.77 -17.84
N HIS A 52 -2.39 1.55 -17.34
CA HIS A 52 -3.04 0.44 -18.04
C HIS A 52 -4.54 0.31 -17.75
N GLY A 53 -5.11 1.21 -16.92
CA GLY A 53 -6.53 1.16 -16.55
C GLY A 53 -6.91 -0.09 -15.75
N LEU A 54 -5.93 -0.71 -15.09
CA LEU A 54 -6.12 -1.92 -14.29
C LEU A 54 -6.42 -1.56 -12.84
N ASN A 55 -7.29 -2.32 -12.20
CA ASN A 55 -7.52 -2.23 -10.77
C ASN A 55 -6.72 -3.32 -10.03
N PRO A 56 -5.75 -2.97 -9.17
CA PRO A 56 -4.93 -3.94 -8.45
C PRO A 56 -5.74 -4.79 -7.45
N LEU A 57 -6.94 -4.35 -7.08
CA LEU A 57 -7.78 -5.01 -6.08
C LEU A 57 -8.95 -5.77 -6.70
N GLU A 58 -9.12 -5.73 -8.03
CA GLU A 58 -10.06 -6.61 -8.70
C GLU A 58 -9.40 -7.97 -8.96
N LEU A 59 -10.02 -9.03 -8.43
CA LEU A 59 -9.66 -10.39 -8.80
C LEU A 59 -10.24 -10.67 -10.19
N SER A 60 -9.38 -11.07 -11.14
CA SER A 60 -9.78 -11.61 -12.45
C SER A 60 -10.40 -12.99 -12.34
#